data_AF-A0A1I4T8J7-F1
#
_entry.id   AF-A0A1I4T8J7-F1
#
_cell.length_a   1.000
_cell.length_b   1.000
_cell.length_c   1.000
_cell.angle_alpha   90.00
_cell.angle_beta   90.00
_cell.angle_gamma   90.00
#
_symmetry.space_group_name_H-M   'P 1'
#
loop_
_entity.id
_entity.type
_entity.pdbx_description
1 polymer ?
#
loop_
_entity_poly.entity_id
_entity_poly.type
_entity_poly.pdbx_seq_one_letter_code
_entity_poly.pdbx_strand_id
1 'polypeptide(L)'
;MSTLMRAPRECGSWFWDLDEVAAPGLESALTMAARMSEVLVRLELLTPAKLEYGWYVLDLGSTGIRSSLELTTPLGDSSLAGRLLGSRPAAFPTAEIDDLHVIGKGTWIDEAGKARQEPRLIDLSVSPGPTGLSAELSVHHDIWGWYDFFGRPHPDVHRHNAPRLATALKELSSLLGVSPEPGEPTYFGSATPEGLATPEAYEDGMGPDLTSRL
;
A
#
# COMPACT_ATOMS: atom_id res chain seq x y z
N MET A 1 -15.06 -11.70 18.94
CA MET A 1 -14.06 -10.64 18.72
C MET A 1 -13.24 -11.04 17.52
N SER A 2 -13.40 -10.33 16.40
CA SER A 2 -12.53 -10.48 15.24
C SER A 2 -11.10 -10.10 15.63
N THR A 3 -10.16 -11.03 15.48
CA THR A 3 -8.72 -10.77 15.60
C THR A 3 -8.23 -10.33 14.23
N LEU A 4 -7.56 -9.18 14.16
CA LEU A 4 -6.94 -8.74 12.91
C LEU A 4 -5.72 -9.62 12.62
N MET A 5 -5.67 -10.23 11.45
CA MET A 5 -4.53 -11.03 11.01
C MET A 5 -3.85 -10.38 9.81
N ARG A 6 -2.51 -10.41 9.79
CA ARG A 6 -1.70 -9.91 8.66
C ARG A 6 -1.00 -11.08 7.99
N ALA A 7 -1.18 -11.21 6.68
CA ALA A 7 -0.49 -12.21 5.87
C ALA A 7 0.96 -11.79 5.57
N PRO A 8 1.88 -12.75 5.41
CA PRO A 8 3.26 -12.48 5.00
C PRO A 8 3.38 -11.97 3.56
N ARG A 9 2.37 -12.24 2.72
CA ARG A 9 2.20 -11.69 1.37
C ARG A 9 0.91 -10.90 1.26
N GLU A 10 0.82 -10.07 0.24
CA GLU A 10 -0.34 -9.28 -0.12
C GLU A 10 -1.57 -10.18 -0.36
N CYS A 11 -2.71 -9.80 0.22
CA CYS A 11 -4.01 -10.34 -0.17
C CYS A 11 -4.45 -9.78 -1.52
N GLY A 12 -3.99 -8.56 -1.83
CA GLY A 12 -4.12 -7.93 -3.13
C GLY A 12 -3.23 -6.71 -3.24
N SER A 13 -2.81 -6.43 -4.46
CA SER A 13 -2.10 -5.22 -4.83
C SER A 13 -2.66 -4.61 -6.10
N TRP A 14 -2.44 -3.31 -6.28
CA TRP A 14 -2.88 -2.52 -7.42
C TRP A 14 -1.73 -1.64 -7.85
N PHE A 15 -1.28 -1.84 -9.08
CA PHE A 15 -0.17 -1.14 -9.68
C PHE A 15 -0.68 -0.09 -10.67
N TRP A 16 -0.12 1.11 -10.63
CA TRP A 16 -0.34 2.14 -11.64
C TRP A 16 0.99 2.48 -12.31
N ASP A 17 1.04 2.33 -13.63
CA ASP A 17 2.07 2.93 -14.48
C ASP A 17 1.75 4.42 -14.67
N LEU A 18 2.69 5.29 -14.32
CA LEU A 18 2.54 6.73 -14.34
C LEU A 18 3.50 7.41 -15.33
N ASP A 19 4.13 6.66 -16.24
CA ASP A 19 5.10 7.16 -17.22
C ASP A 19 4.52 8.29 -18.09
N GLU A 20 3.23 8.22 -18.45
CA GLU A 20 2.51 9.26 -19.21
C GLU A 20 1.75 10.27 -18.32
N VAL A 21 1.73 10.06 -17.00
CA VAL A 21 0.95 10.85 -16.03
C VAL A 21 1.80 11.93 -15.37
N ALA A 22 3.04 11.61 -15.03
CA ALA A 22 3.92 12.51 -14.28
C ALA A 22 5.38 12.32 -14.71
N ALA A 23 6.17 13.39 -14.64
CA ALA A 23 7.59 13.33 -14.98
C ALA A 23 8.36 12.39 -14.04
N PRO A 24 9.42 11.71 -14.51
CA PRO A 24 10.30 10.88 -13.67
C PRO A 24 10.96 11.67 -12.53
N GLY A 25 11.41 10.95 -11.50
CA GLY A 25 12.27 11.49 -10.45
C GLY A 25 11.59 11.76 -9.10
N LEU A 26 12.44 12.00 -8.10
CA LEU A 26 12.08 12.00 -6.68
C LEU A 26 11.03 13.07 -6.30
N GLU A 27 11.14 14.29 -6.81
CA GLU A 27 10.21 15.38 -6.47
C GLU A 27 8.80 15.09 -6.98
N SER A 28 8.71 14.54 -8.19
CA SER A 28 7.44 14.11 -8.80
C SER A 28 6.83 12.95 -8.01
N ALA A 29 7.64 11.97 -7.64
CA ALA A 29 7.20 10.82 -6.85
C ALA A 29 6.68 11.24 -5.46
N LEU A 30 7.37 12.16 -4.77
CA LEU A 30 6.91 12.71 -3.49
C LEU A 30 5.60 13.50 -3.65
N THR A 31 5.46 14.27 -4.72
CA THR A 31 4.23 14.99 -5.03
C THR A 31 3.08 14.00 -5.26
N MET A 32 3.33 12.92 -6.00
CA MET A 32 2.31 11.90 -6.24
C MET A 32 1.95 11.14 -4.97
N ALA A 33 2.94 10.71 -4.19
CA ALA A 33 2.76 10.06 -2.90
C ALA A 33 1.94 10.93 -1.94
N ALA A 34 2.17 12.26 -1.93
CA ALA A 34 1.38 13.20 -1.15
C ALA A 34 -0.09 13.23 -1.58
N ARG A 35 -0.37 13.38 -2.88
CA ARG A 35 -1.75 13.42 -3.43
C ARG A 35 -2.49 12.11 -3.20
N MET A 36 -1.83 10.96 -3.39
CA MET A 36 -2.41 9.65 -3.09
C MET A 36 -2.68 9.50 -1.59
N SER A 37 -1.74 9.95 -0.75
CA SER A 37 -1.93 9.93 0.70
C SER A 37 -3.09 10.79 1.16
N GLU A 38 -3.38 11.93 0.53
CA GLU A 38 -4.56 12.75 0.87
C GLU A 38 -5.89 11.98 0.69
N VAL A 39 -6.00 11.18 -0.38
CA VAL A 39 -7.14 10.28 -0.59
C VAL A 39 -7.23 9.25 0.53
N LEU A 40 -6.11 8.59 0.84
CA LEU A 40 -6.07 7.54 1.86
C LEU A 40 -6.30 8.08 3.29
N VAL A 41 -5.83 9.28 3.61
CA VAL A 41 -6.07 9.96 4.89
C VAL A 41 -7.56 10.24 5.06
N ARG A 42 -8.22 10.78 4.04
CA ARG A 42 -9.66 11.08 4.09
C ARG A 42 -10.52 9.84 4.29
N LEU A 43 -10.09 8.69 3.79
CA LEU A 43 -10.75 7.39 3.97
C LEU A 43 -10.29 6.64 5.23
N GLU A 44 -9.45 7.27 6.05
CA GLU A 44 -8.83 6.73 7.25
C GLU A 44 -8.04 5.43 7.01
N LEU A 45 -7.47 5.27 5.82
CA LEU A 45 -6.71 4.08 5.43
C LEU A 45 -5.20 4.22 5.70
N LEU A 46 -4.69 5.45 5.66
CA LEU A 46 -3.29 5.76 5.91
C LEU A 46 -3.16 7.16 6.48
N THR A 47 -2.50 7.30 7.62
CA THR A 47 -1.97 8.56 8.15
C THR A 47 -0.45 8.48 8.07
N PRO A 48 0.19 9.14 7.09
CA PRO A 48 1.64 9.10 6.91
C PRO A 48 2.39 9.54 8.18
N ALA A 49 3.37 8.75 8.59
CA ALA A 49 4.20 9.03 9.75
C ALA A 49 5.69 9.04 9.39
N LYS A 50 6.12 8.18 8.44
CA LYS A 50 7.50 8.11 7.98
C LYS A 50 7.58 7.62 6.53
N LEU A 51 8.72 7.85 5.91
CA LEU A 51 9.10 7.24 4.64
C LEU A 51 10.18 6.18 4.88
N GLU A 52 10.01 5.01 4.27
CA GLU A 52 11.06 3.99 4.14
C GLU A 52 11.47 3.87 2.68
N TYR A 53 12.76 3.77 2.41
CA TYR A 53 13.27 3.70 1.04
C TYR A 53 14.60 2.95 0.95
N GLY A 54 14.79 2.29 -0.19
CA GLY A 54 16.03 1.64 -0.57
C GLY A 54 16.92 2.52 -1.42
N TRP A 55 18.21 2.23 -1.41
CA TRP A 55 19.20 2.86 -2.28
C TRP A 55 19.66 1.89 -3.37
N TYR A 56 19.66 2.34 -4.62
CA TYR A 56 20.16 1.58 -5.76
C TYR A 56 21.21 2.41 -6.52
N VAL A 57 22.10 1.73 -7.24
CA VAL A 57 23.01 2.38 -8.19
C VAL A 57 22.70 1.81 -9.57
N LEU A 58 22.54 2.68 -10.56
CA LEU A 58 22.32 2.26 -11.95
C LEU A 58 23.38 1.24 -12.38
N ASP A 59 22.95 0.20 -13.10
CA ASP A 59 23.75 -0.96 -13.56
C ASP A 59 24.33 -1.88 -12.47
N LEU A 60 24.36 -1.47 -11.20
CA LEU A 60 24.80 -2.30 -10.06
C LEU A 60 23.62 -2.88 -9.26
N GLY A 61 22.44 -2.26 -9.35
CA GLY A 61 21.25 -2.66 -8.64
C GLY A 61 21.21 -2.16 -7.19
N SER A 62 20.44 -2.86 -6.35
CA SER A 62 20.26 -2.48 -4.95
C SER A 62 21.58 -2.52 -4.18
N THR A 63 21.81 -1.50 -3.36
CA THR A 63 22.97 -1.44 -2.44
C THR A 63 22.77 -2.29 -1.19
N GLY A 64 21.56 -2.83 -0.96
CA GLY A 64 21.16 -3.49 0.28
C GLY A 64 20.96 -2.55 1.48
N ILE A 65 21.23 -1.24 1.31
CA ILE A 65 21.03 -0.24 2.36
C ILE A 65 19.61 0.33 2.26
N ARG A 66 18.95 0.41 3.40
CA ARG A 66 17.65 1.07 3.57
C ARG A 66 17.77 2.23 4.53
N SER A 67 16.98 3.26 4.26
CA SER A 67 16.85 4.43 5.11
C SER A 67 15.39 4.60 5.52
N SER A 68 15.20 5.21 6.68
CA SER A 68 13.89 5.60 7.20
C SER A 68 13.98 7.05 7.63
N LEU A 69 12.96 7.85 7.28
CA LEU A 69 12.86 9.25 7.65
C LEU A 69 11.48 9.53 8.25
N GLU A 70 11.46 9.90 9.53
CA GLU A 70 10.23 10.38 10.19
C GLU A 70 9.75 11.69 9.53
N LEU A 71 8.46 11.75 9.23
CA LEU A 71 7.82 12.92 8.65
C LEU A 71 7.54 13.94 9.75
N THR A 72 8.35 15.00 9.75
CA THR A 72 8.14 16.19 10.59
C THR A 72 7.46 17.34 9.84
N THR A 73 7.24 17.14 8.54
CA THR A 73 6.59 18.05 7.60
C THR A 73 5.66 17.21 6.72
N PRO A 74 4.65 17.83 6.06
CA PRO A 74 3.82 17.13 5.09
C PRO A 74 4.64 16.46 3.96
N LEU A 75 4.11 15.38 3.37
CA LEU A 75 4.75 14.68 2.25
C LEU A 75 5.01 15.58 1.03
N GLY A 76 4.13 16.55 0.78
CA GLY A 76 4.27 17.50 -0.33
C GLY A 76 5.22 18.68 -0.05
N ASP A 77 5.93 18.69 1.09
CA ASP A 77 6.87 19.75 1.41
C ASP A 77 8.10 19.71 0.49
N SER A 78 8.42 20.82 -0.17
CA SER A 78 9.51 20.89 -1.16
C SER A 78 10.90 20.63 -0.57
N SER A 79 11.08 20.76 0.75
CA SER A 79 12.35 20.44 1.42
C SER A 79 12.60 18.93 1.56
N LEU A 80 11.56 18.11 1.42
CA LEU A 80 11.61 16.68 1.73
C LEU A 80 12.57 15.93 0.80
N ALA A 81 12.57 16.24 -0.50
CA ALA A 81 13.49 15.64 -1.48
C ALA A 81 14.96 15.83 -1.07
N GLY A 82 15.33 17.06 -0.68
CA GLY A 82 16.68 17.37 -0.21
C GLY A 82 17.06 16.60 1.07
N ARG A 83 16.12 16.40 1.99
CA ARG A 83 16.34 15.59 3.21
C ARG A 83 16.55 14.12 2.89
N LEU A 84 15.80 13.56 1.95
CA LEU A 84 15.95 12.17 1.51
C LEU A 84 17.30 11.98 0.83
N LEU A 85 17.67 12.84 -0.12
CA LEU A 85 18.97 12.78 -0.79
C LEU A 85 20.14 13.04 0.17
N GLY A 86 19.92 13.85 1.21
CA GLY A 86 20.89 14.10 2.27
C GLY A 86 21.21 12.88 3.15
N SER A 87 20.39 11.82 3.12
CA SER A 87 20.65 10.57 3.83
C SER A 87 21.36 9.51 2.97
N ARG A 88 21.81 9.89 1.76
CA ARG A 88 22.52 9.01 0.82
C ARG A 88 23.75 8.37 1.49
N PRO A 89 23.93 7.04 1.39
CA PRO A 89 25.10 6.36 1.93
C PRO A 89 26.40 6.90 1.32
N ALA A 90 27.35 7.30 2.17
CA ALA A 90 28.64 7.85 1.71
C ALA A 90 29.45 6.86 0.85
N ALA A 91 29.26 5.55 1.05
CA ALA A 91 29.89 4.50 0.25
C ALA A 91 29.32 4.41 -1.18
N PHE A 92 28.14 4.98 -1.44
CA PHE A 92 27.44 4.96 -2.72
C PHE A 92 26.99 6.38 -3.12
N PRO A 93 27.92 7.28 -3.47
CA PRO A 93 27.63 8.70 -3.70
C PRO A 93 26.73 8.98 -4.91
N THR A 94 26.62 8.02 -5.83
CA THR A 94 25.74 8.06 -7.01
C THR A 94 24.45 7.28 -6.80
N ALA A 95 24.17 6.79 -5.58
CA ALA A 95 22.94 6.04 -5.33
C ALA A 95 21.70 6.92 -5.46
N GLU A 96 20.68 6.35 -6.06
CA GLU A 96 19.35 6.91 -6.19
C GLU A 96 18.36 6.11 -5.33
N ILE A 97 17.18 6.69 -5.13
CA ILE A 97 16.12 6.07 -4.35
C ILE A 97 15.31 5.15 -5.27
N ASP A 98 15.08 3.92 -4.82
CA ASP A 98 14.40 2.87 -5.58
C ASP A 98 12.87 2.95 -5.45
N ASP A 99 12.35 2.78 -4.23
CA ASP A 99 10.93 2.92 -3.90
C ASP A 99 10.76 3.77 -2.65
N LEU A 100 9.76 4.65 -2.66
CA LEU A 100 9.29 5.40 -1.50
C LEU A 100 8.09 4.70 -0.88
N HIS A 101 8.29 4.02 0.23
CA HIS A 101 7.19 3.45 1.00
C HIS A 101 6.67 4.47 2.01
N VAL A 102 5.39 4.81 1.90
CA VAL A 102 4.69 5.68 2.86
C VAL A 102 4.17 4.82 4.00
N ILE A 103 4.80 4.93 5.16
CA ILE A 103 4.47 4.13 6.33
C ILE A 103 3.65 4.98 7.31
N GLY A 104 2.55 4.39 7.78
CA GLY A 104 1.61 5.07 8.66
C GLY A 104 0.65 4.11 9.34
N LYS A 105 -0.31 4.68 10.08
CA LYS A 105 -1.42 3.92 10.65
C LYS A 105 -2.67 4.09 9.78
N GLY A 106 -3.49 3.06 9.68
CA GLY A 106 -4.86 3.16 9.18
C GLY A 106 -5.86 2.78 10.26
N THR A 107 -7.14 3.02 9.99
CA THR A 107 -8.26 2.60 10.83
C THR A 107 -9.01 1.47 10.15
N TRP A 108 -9.23 0.38 10.88
CA TRP A 108 -10.20 -0.65 10.52
C TRP A 108 -11.36 -0.66 11.51
N ILE A 109 -12.50 -1.16 11.06
CA ILE A 109 -13.73 -1.18 11.84
C ILE A 109 -14.05 -2.64 12.16
N ASP A 110 -14.16 -2.98 13.43
CA ASP A 110 -14.44 -4.35 13.84
C ASP A 110 -15.92 -4.74 13.65
N GLU A 111 -16.24 -6.00 13.99
CA GLU A 111 -17.59 -6.55 13.93
C GLU A 111 -18.62 -5.71 14.71
N ALA A 112 -18.22 -5.10 15.82
CA ALA A 112 -19.09 -4.26 16.65
C ALA A 112 -19.18 -2.81 16.15
N GLY A 113 -18.58 -2.49 14.99
CA GLY A 113 -18.53 -1.13 14.45
C GLY A 113 -17.50 -0.24 15.15
N LYS A 114 -16.60 -0.79 15.97
CA LYS A 114 -15.60 0.00 16.69
C LYS A 114 -14.36 0.23 15.81
N ALA A 115 -13.99 1.50 15.68
CA ALA A 115 -12.75 1.90 15.02
C ALA A 115 -11.51 1.46 15.81
N ARG A 116 -10.52 0.91 15.10
CA ARG A 116 -9.24 0.42 15.63
C ARG A 116 -8.11 0.88 14.73
N GLN A 117 -7.08 1.46 15.32
CA GLN A 117 -5.88 1.87 14.59
C GLN A 117 -4.91 0.69 14.43
N GLU A 118 -4.37 0.54 13.23
CA GLU A 118 -3.39 -0.49 12.90
C GLU A 118 -2.22 0.13 12.11
N PRO A 119 -0.95 -0.10 12.48
CA PRO A 119 0.18 0.21 11.63
C PRO A 119 0.16 -0.59 10.32
N ARG A 120 0.47 0.05 9.20
CA ARG A 120 0.54 -0.60 7.88
C ARG A 120 -0.73 -1.37 7.52
N LEU A 121 -1.88 -0.77 7.84
CA LEU A 121 -3.17 -1.31 7.43
C LEU A 121 -3.24 -1.49 5.90
N ILE A 122 -2.68 -0.50 5.20
CA ILE A 122 -2.35 -0.48 3.77
C ILE A 122 -0.87 -0.12 3.63
N ASP A 123 -0.24 -0.67 2.61
CA ASP A 123 1.09 -0.30 2.15
C ASP A 123 0.96 0.50 0.84
N LEU A 124 1.54 1.71 0.80
CA LEU A 124 1.62 2.58 -0.38
C LEU A 124 3.09 2.76 -0.75
N SER A 125 3.46 2.47 -1.99
CA SER A 125 4.75 2.80 -2.56
C SER A 125 4.63 3.64 -3.83
N VAL A 126 5.62 4.50 -4.05
CA VAL A 126 5.81 5.22 -5.31
C VAL A 126 7.27 5.13 -5.72
N SER A 127 7.54 4.61 -6.92
CA SER A 127 8.88 4.55 -7.48
C SER A 127 9.18 5.84 -8.26
N PRO A 128 10.31 6.52 -8.03
CA PRO A 128 10.73 7.70 -8.79
C PRO A 128 11.52 7.34 -10.06
N GLY A 129 11.42 6.10 -10.54
CA GLY A 129 12.28 5.50 -11.57
C GLY A 129 12.67 6.42 -12.75
N PRO A 130 13.86 6.23 -13.35
CA PRO A 130 14.40 7.15 -14.35
C PRO A 130 13.62 7.13 -15.68
N THR A 131 12.93 6.02 -15.97
CA THR A 131 12.10 5.87 -17.18
C THR A 131 10.67 6.38 -16.99
N GLY A 132 10.24 6.51 -15.72
CA GLY A 132 8.97 7.09 -15.32
C GLY A 132 8.54 6.56 -13.95
N LEU A 133 7.41 7.08 -13.48
CA LEU A 133 6.90 6.79 -12.13
C LEU A 133 6.02 5.56 -12.17
N SER A 134 6.01 4.84 -11.06
CA SER A 134 4.96 3.89 -10.77
C SER A 134 4.49 4.05 -9.34
N ALA A 135 3.27 3.60 -9.08
CA ALA A 135 2.74 3.53 -7.73
C ALA A 135 2.11 2.17 -7.49
N GLU A 136 2.19 1.68 -6.26
CA GLU A 136 1.53 0.47 -5.84
C GLU A 136 0.82 0.70 -4.51
N LEU A 137 -0.40 0.19 -4.41
CA LEU A 137 -1.12 0.04 -3.16
C LEU A 137 -1.29 -1.45 -2.90
N SER A 138 -0.96 -1.92 -1.70
CA SER A 138 -1.17 -3.32 -1.31
C SER A 138 -1.79 -3.45 0.07
N VAL A 139 -2.54 -4.54 0.24
CA VAL A 139 -3.20 -4.88 1.49
C VAL A 139 -2.85 -6.29 1.93
N HIS A 140 -2.67 -6.48 3.23
CA HIS A 140 -2.20 -7.75 3.82
C HIS A 140 -3.15 -8.34 4.86
N HIS A 141 -4.20 -7.61 5.22
CA HIS A 141 -5.07 -7.98 6.32
C HIS A 141 -6.33 -8.70 5.82
N ASP A 142 -6.86 -9.62 6.62
CA ASP A 142 -8.05 -10.40 6.28
C ASP A 142 -9.36 -9.59 6.23
N ILE A 143 -9.41 -8.43 6.89
CA ILE A 143 -10.59 -7.54 6.97
C ILE A 143 -11.17 -7.07 5.63
N TRP A 144 -10.39 -7.20 4.55
CA TRP A 144 -10.79 -6.80 3.20
C TRP A 144 -11.57 -7.90 2.48
N GLY A 145 -11.46 -9.15 2.93
CA GLY A 145 -12.15 -10.31 2.38
C GLY A 145 -13.49 -10.56 3.07
N TRP A 146 -14.28 -11.50 2.54
CA TRP A 146 -15.51 -11.97 3.16
C TRP A 146 -15.26 -13.01 4.29
N TYR A 147 -14.10 -13.67 4.24
CA TYR A 147 -13.67 -14.67 5.20
C TYR A 147 -12.39 -14.21 5.89
N ASP A 148 -12.26 -14.52 7.18
CA ASP A 148 -10.98 -14.42 7.87
C ASP A 148 -9.98 -15.49 7.40
N PHE A 149 -8.72 -15.42 7.82
CA PHE A 149 -7.72 -16.42 7.43
C PHE A 149 -7.93 -17.82 8.03
N PHE A 150 -8.92 -18.00 8.93
CA PHE A 150 -9.37 -19.31 9.41
C PHE A 150 -10.52 -19.87 8.55
N GLY A 151 -10.88 -19.18 7.46
CA GLY A 151 -12.00 -19.53 6.59
C GLY A 151 -13.37 -19.16 7.18
N ARG A 152 -13.44 -18.46 8.31
CA ARG A 152 -14.74 -18.11 8.93
C ARG A 152 -15.31 -16.88 8.25
N PRO A 153 -16.60 -16.89 7.86
CA PRO A 153 -17.22 -15.69 7.31
C PRO A 153 -17.27 -14.58 8.37
N HIS A 154 -16.87 -13.36 8.00
CA HIS A 154 -16.94 -12.17 8.86
C HIS A 154 -17.64 -10.99 8.14
N PRO A 155 -18.90 -11.17 7.71
CA PRO A 155 -19.58 -10.25 6.80
C PRO A 155 -19.71 -8.82 7.33
N ASP A 156 -19.81 -8.63 8.64
CA ASP A 156 -19.89 -7.31 9.25
C ASP A 156 -18.56 -6.57 9.17
N VAL A 157 -17.43 -7.26 9.40
CA VAL A 157 -16.09 -6.71 9.21
C VAL A 157 -15.89 -6.34 7.73
N HIS A 158 -16.21 -7.25 6.81
CA HIS A 158 -16.12 -6.98 5.37
C HIS A 158 -16.96 -5.75 4.97
N ARG A 159 -18.22 -5.67 5.43
CA ARG A 159 -19.14 -4.56 5.13
C ARG A 159 -18.61 -3.20 5.60
N HIS A 160 -17.91 -3.16 6.74
CA HIS A 160 -17.35 -1.91 7.26
C HIS A 160 -16.04 -1.49 6.58
N ASN A 161 -15.28 -2.43 5.99
CA ASN A 161 -13.92 -2.17 5.51
C ASN A 161 -13.79 -2.21 3.98
N ALA A 162 -14.28 -3.25 3.30
CA ALA A 162 -14.09 -3.43 1.86
C ALA A 162 -14.61 -2.25 1.01
N PRO A 163 -15.76 -1.62 1.31
CA PRO A 163 -16.20 -0.45 0.54
C PRO A 163 -15.25 0.75 0.62
N ARG A 164 -14.49 0.91 1.71
CA ARG A 164 -13.50 1.98 1.85
C ARG A 164 -12.30 1.75 0.95
N LEU A 165 -11.84 0.49 0.85
CA LEU A 165 -10.81 0.10 -0.11
C LEU A 165 -11.28 0.32 -1.56
N ALA A 166 -12.49 -0.15 -1.90
CA ALA A 166 -13.07 0.07 -3.22
C ALA A 166 -13.16 1.57 -3.59
N THR A 167 -13.57 2.39 -2.62
CA THR A 167 -13.62 3.85 -2.80
C THR A 167 -12.22 4.43 -3.02
N ALA A 168 -11.22 3.99 -2.25
CA ALA A 168 -9.84 4.43 -2.41
C ALA A 168 -9.31 4.10 -3.80
N LEU A 169 -9.47 2.86 -4.27
CA LEU A 169 -9.02 2.44 -5.60
C LEU A 169 -9.67 3.26 -6.71
N LYS A 170 -10.98 3.51 -6.61
CA LYS A 170 -11.70 4.36 -7.56
C LYS A 170 -11.19 5.81 -7.56
N GLU A 171 -11.02 6.40 -6.38
CA GLU A 171 -10.58 7.78 -6.25
C GLU A 171 -9.11 7.96 -6.67
N LEU A 172 -8.24 7.01 -6.34
CA LEU A 172 -6.85 7.00 -6.81
C LEU A 172 -6.78 6.86 -8.33
N SER A 173 -7.55 5.95 -8.93
CA SER A 173 -7.60 5.82 -10.39
C SER A 173 -8.10 7.10 -11.07
N SER A 174 -9.10 7.76 -10.49
CA SER A 174 -9.58 9.06 -10.98
C SER A 174 -8.54 10.17 -10.79
N LEU A 175 -7.77 10.15 -9.70
CA LEU A 175 -6.72 11.11 -9.40
C LEU A 175 -5.55 11.00 -10.38
N LEU A 176 -5.17 9.76 -10.70
CA LEU A 176 -4.04 9.40 -11.55
C LEU A 176 -4.42 9.44 -13.04
N GLY A 177 -5.72 9.33 -13.37
CA GLY A 177 -6.20 9.32 -14.75
C GLY A 177 -5.97 8.00 -15.50
N VAL A 178 -5.49 6.97 -14.79
CA VAL A 178 -5.19 5.63 -15.30
C VAL A 178 -5.80 4.58 -14.38
N SER A 179 -6.23 3.46 -14.96
CA SER A 179 -6.73 2.31 -14.20
C SER A 179 -5.56 1.52 -13.60
N PRO A 180 -5.73 0.89 -12.42
CA PRO A 180 -4.71 0.02 -11.87
C PRO A 180 -4.71 -1.31 -12.61
N GLU A 181 -3.54 -1.92 -12.67
CA GLU A 181 -3.36 -3.32 -12.95
C GLU A 181 -3.43 -4.09 -11.62
N PRO A 182 -4.45 -4.93 -11.39
CA PRO A 182 -4.50 -5.78 -10.21
C PRO A 182 -3.32 -6.77 -10.23
N GLY A 183 -2.67 -6.93 -9.09
CA GLY A 183 -1.56 -7.87 -8.93
C GLY A 183 -1.99 -9.33 -9.04
N GLU A 184 -1.00 -10.20 -9.24
CA GLU A 184 -1.23 -11.65 -9.36
C GLU A 184 -1.89 -12.23 -8.10
N PRO A 185 -2.79 -13.22 -8.25
CA PRO A 185 -3.40 -13.89 -7.11
C PRO A 185 -2.36 -14.53 -6.19
N THR A 186 -2.56 -14.38 -4.89
CA THR A 186 -1.79 -15.07 -3.86
C THR A 186 -2.64 -16.13 -3.15
N TYR A 187 -2.05 -16.90 -2.24
CA TYR A 187 -2.82 -17.78 -1.37
C TYR A 187 -3.83 -17.02 -0.48
N PHE A 188 -3.61 -15.71 -0.25
CA PHE A 188 -4.39 -14.90 0.68
C PHE A 188 -5.51 -14.10 0.02
N GLY A 189 -5.52 -14.01 -1.31
CA GLY A 189 -6.55 -13.29 -2.03
C GLY A 189 -6.21 -13.11 -3.50
N SER A 190 -7.18 -12.57 -4.22
CA SER A 190 -7.05 -12.20 -5.63
C SER A 190 -7.56 -10.78 -5.81
N ALA A 191 -6.72 -9.90 -6.35
CA ALA A 191 -7.08 -8.52 -6.58
C ALA A 191 -8.01 -8.40 -7.80
N THR A 192 -8.98 -7.49 -7.70
CA THR A 192 -9.88 -7.04 -8.75
C THR A 192 -9.81 -5.51 -8.82
N PRO A 193 -10.25 -4.85 -9.89
CA PRO A 193 -10.20 -3.39 -9.97
C PRO A 193 -10.91 -2.67 -8.80
N GLU A 194 -11.90 -3.31 -8.17
CA GLU A 194 -12.70 -2.75 -7.07
C GLU A 194 -12.32 -3.24 -5.66
N GLY A 195 -11.34 -4.14 -5.51
CA GLY A 195 -10.98 -4.73 -4.21
C GLY A 195 -10.59 -6.19 -4.31
N LEU A 196 -10.85 -6.99 -3.27
CA LEU A 196 -10.55 -8.41 -3.28
C LEU A 196 -11.72 -9.24 -3.82
N ALA A 197 -11.43 -10.22 -4.66
CA ALA A 197 -12.40 -11.23 -5.05
C ALA A 197 -12.82 -12.06 -3.83
N THR A 198 -14.10 -12.43 -3.78
CA THR A 198 -14.59 -13.39 -2.77
C THR A 198 -14.32 -14.81 -3.28
N PRO A 199 -13.58 -15.65 -2.53
CA PRO A 199 -13.38 -17.05 -2.93
C PRO A 199 -14.70 -17.83 -2.85
N GLU A 200 -14.79 -18.90 -3.63
CA GLU A 200 -15.91 -19.83 -3.53
C GLU A 200 -15.96 -20.46 -2.14
N ALA A 201 -17.16 -20.50 -1.56
CA ALA A 201 -17.38 -21.18 -0.30
C ALA A 201 -17.30 -22.71 -0.49
N TYR A 202 -16.78 -23.40 0.51
CA TYR A 202 -16.99 -24.83 0.64
C TYR A 202 -18.47 -25.15 0.94
N GLU A 203 -18.85 -26.43 0.84
CA GLU A 203 -20.24 -26.88 1.05
C GLU A 203 -20.77 -26.55 2.45
N ASP A 204 -19.89 -26.38 3.44
CA ASP A 204 -20.22 -26.02 4.82
C ASP A 204 -20.36 -24.49 5.03
N GLY A 205 -20.20 -23.69 3.98
CA GLY A 205 -20.27 -22.23 4.03
C GLY A 205 -18.99 -21.55 4.52
N MET A 206 -17.91 -22.31 4.75
CA MET A 206 -16.60 -21.78 5.11
C MET A 206 -15.80 -21.40 3.86
N GLY A 207 -14.87 -20.46 4.01
CA GLY A 207 -13.83 -20.18 3.04
C GLY A 207 -12.58 -21.03 3.28
N PRO A 208 -11.52 -20.83 2.48
CA PRO A 208 -10.23 -21.48 2.66
C PRO A 208 -9.59 -21.19 4.03
N ASP A 209 -9.13 -22.22 4.73
CA ASP A 209 -8.29 -22.07 5.92
C ASP A 209 -6.83 -21.85 5.49
N LEU A 210 -6.31 -20.66 5.76
CA LEU A 210 -4.99 -20.20 5.34
C LEU A 210 -3.98 -20.18 6.49
N THR A 211 -4.34 -20.66 7.67
CA THR A 211 -3.48 -20.62 8.87
C THR A 211 -2.15 -21.33 8.69
N SER A 212 -2.09 -22.37 7.85
CA SER A 212 -0.84 -23.09 7.53
C SER A 212 0.16 -22.28 6.69
N ARG A 213 -0.24 -21.10 6.18
CA ARG A 213 0.55 -20.23 5.32
C ARG A 213 0.97 -18.92 6.00
N LEU A 214 0.49 -18.66 7.21
CA LEU A 214 0.77 -17.43 7.97
C LEU A 214 2.16 -17.41 8.60
#